data_AF-A0A8K0TYZ0-F1
#
_entry.id   AF-A0A8K0TYZ0-F1
#
_cell.length_a   1.000
_cell.length_b   1.000
_cell.length_c   1.000
_cell.angle_alpha   90.00
_cell.angle_beta   90.00
_cell.angle_gamma   90.00
#
_symmetry.space_group_name_H-M   'P 1'
#
loop_
_entity.id
_entity.type
_entity.pdbx_description
1 polymer ?
#
loop_
_entity_poly.entity_id
_entity_poly.type
_entity_poly.pdbx_seq_one_letter_code
_entity_poly.pdbx_strand_id
1 'polypeptide(L)'
;MDNYDTIQALHKSLPPFSPYVSASLLPYIAFVLLTSTFVLAFYFSTLPKDKIPIREAVVATLASVLGGFGVVALFCSVGVNV
;
A
#
# COMPACT_ATOMS: atom_id res chain seq x y z
N MET A 1 -6.45 9.13 -37.38
CA MET A 1 -6.47 7.82 -36.73
C MET A 1 -5.18 7.15 -37.12
N ASP A 2 -4.31 6.86 -36.15
CA ASP A 2 -3.05 6.17 -36.45
C ASP A 2 -3.32 4.76 -36.98
N ASN A 3 -2.54 4.34 -37.96
CA ASN A 3 -2.68 3.02 -38.57
C ASN A 3 -2.30 1.92 -37.56
N TYR A 4 -3.07 0.83 -37.53
CA TYR A 4 -2.87 -0.29 -36.60
C TYR A 4 -1.46 -0.87 -36.69
N ASP A 5 -0.90 -0.98 -37.90
CA ASP A 5 0.44 -1.53 -38.12
C ASP A 5 1.53 -0.70 -37.43
N THR A 6 1.36 0.63 -37.40
CA THR A 6 2.29 1.56 -36.75
C THR A 6 2.26 1.39 -35.24
N ILE A 7 1.07 1.26 -34.64
CA ILE A 7 0.89 1.04 -33.20
C ILE A 7 1.41 -0.34 -32.79
N GLN A 8 1.19 -1.36 -33.62
CA GLN A 8 1.68 -2.72 -33.35
C GLN A 8 3.21 -2.80 -33.41
N ALA A 9 3.84 -2.14 -34.38
CA ALA A 9 5.30 -2.06 -34.47
C ALA A 9 5.90 -1.35 -33.25
N LEU A 10 5.25 -0.27 -32.79
CA LEU A 10 5.66 0.43 -31.58
C LEU A 10 5.48 -0.45 -30.33
N HIS A 11 4.32 -1.08 -30.13
CA HIS A 11 4.09 -1.95 -28.97
C HIS A 11 5.13 -3.09 -28.87
N LYS A 12 5.57 -3.65 -30.00
CA LYS A 12 6.61 -4.69 -30.04
C LYS A 12 8.01 -4.19 -29.71
N SER A 13 8.29 -2.90 -29.89
CA SER A 13 9.61 -2.33 -29.59
C SER A 13 9.77 -1.89 -28.14
N LEU A 14 8.67 -1.78 -27.39
CA LEU A 14 8.72 -1.42 -25.97
C LEU A 14 9.09 -2.63 -25.08
N PRO A 15 9.80 -2.39 -23.96
CA PRO A 15 10.10 -3.44 -23.01
C PRO A 15 8.81 -3.95 -22.32
N PRO A 16 8.82 -5.22 -21.86
CA PRO A 16 7.70 -5.76 -21.10
C PRO A 16 7.53 -5.02 -19.76
N PHE A 17 6.29 -4.95 -19.30
CA PHE A 17 5.98 -4.37 -18.00
C PHE A 17 6.69 -5.12 -16.87
N SER A 18 7.42 -4.37 -16.04
CA SER A 18 8.01 -4.87 -14.81
C SER A 18 7.32 -4.20 -13.63
N PRO A 19 6.66 -4.95 -12.73
CA PRO A 19 6.00 -4.36 -11.58
C PRO A 19 7.03 -3.75 -10.61
N TYR A 20 6.68 -2.62 -10.00
CA TYR A 20 7.52 -1.98 -8.98
C TYR A 20 7.69 -2.83 -7.72
N VAL A 21 6.71 -3.67 -7.40
CA VAL A 21 6.73 -4.60 -6.26
C VAL A 21 6.44 -6.01 -6.78
N SER A 22 7.34 -6.95 -6.52
CA SER A 22 7.13 -8.34 -6.90
C SER A 22 6.03 -8.99 -6.07
N ALA A 23 5.20 -9.82 -6.70
CA ALA A 23 4.07 -10.49 -6.02
C ALA A 23 4.48 -11.32 -4.79
N SER A 24 5.68 -11.90 -4.81
CA SER A 24 6.23 -12.68 -3.69
C SER A 24 6.52 -11.85 -2.42
N LEU A 25 6.69 -10.53 -2.55
CA LEU A 25 6.97 -9.62 -1.42
C LEU A 25 5.69 -9.06 -0.78
N LEU A 26 4.58 -9.05 -1.52
CA LEU A 26 3.29 -8.53 -1.05
C LEU A 26 2.83 -9.09 0.31
N PRO A 27 2.87 -10.41 0.58
CA PRO A 27 2.42 -10.92 1.87
C PRO A 27 3.29 -10.43 3.05
N TYR A 28 4.60 -10.28 2.84
CA TYR A 28 5.51 -9.78 3.87
C TYR A 28 5.30 -8.29 4.13
N ILE A 29 5.08 -7.50 3.07
CA ILE A 29 4.75 -6.07 3.18
C ILE A 29 3.42 -5.90 3.91
N ALA A 30 2.40 -6.66 3.54
CA ALA A 30 1.10 -6.65 4.19
C ALA A 30 1.22 -6.99 5.68
N PHE A 31 1.99 -8.03 6.03
CA PHE A 31 2.22 -8.42 7.41
C PHE A 31 2.85 -7.27 8.22
N VAL A 32 3.98 -6.72 7.76
CA VAL A 32 4.69 -5.64 8.47
C VAL A 32 3.81 -4.40 8.64
N LEU A 33 3.11 -3.97 7.58
CA LEU A 33 2.26 -2.79 7.61
C LEU A 33 1.06 -2.98 8.55
N LEU A 34 0.37 -4.13 8.47
CA LEU A 34 -0.81 -4.38 9.29
C LEU A 34 -0.46 -4.62 10.77
N THR A 35 0.65 -5.32 11.07
CA THR A 35 1.14 -5.45 12.44
C THR A 35 1.53 -4.09 13.02
N SER A 36 2.20 -3.23 12.23
CA SER A 36 2.54 -1.87 12.67
C SER A 36 1.28 -1.06 12.96
N THR A 37 0.27 -1.12 12.09
CA THR A 37 -1.03 -0.48 12.30
C THR A 37 -1.72 -0.98 13.56
N PHE A 38 -1.70 -2.28 13.82
CA PHE A 38 -2.28 -2.87 15.03
C PHE A 38 -1.59 -2.33 16.29
N VAL A 39 -0.25 -2.29 16.31
CA VAL A 39 0.52 -1.73 17.43
C VAL A 39 0.22 -0.25 17.62
N LEU A 40 0.17 0.54 16.54
CA LEU A 40 -0.17 1.96 16.62
C LEU A 40 -1.60 2.20 17.11
N ALA A 41 -2.55 1.37 16.73
CA ALA A 41 -3.93 1.43 17.22
C ALA A 41 -3.99 1.12 18.73
N PHE A 42 -3.23 0.12 19.20
CA PHE A 42 -3.08 -0.20 20.62
C PHE A 42 -2.38 0.93 21.40
N TYR A 43 -1.38 1.54 20.78
CA TYR A 43 -0.68 2.68 21.35
C TYR A 43 -1.60 3.91 21.47
N PHE A 44 -2.40 4.17 20.43
CA PHE A 44 -3.39 5.23 20.44
C PHE A 44 -4.45 5.03 21.53
N SER A 45 -4.89 3.80 21.79
CA SER A 45 -5.89 3.51 22.83
C SER A 45 -5.36 3.68 24.26
N THR A 46 -4.04 3.63 24.45
CA THR A 46 -3.36 3.78 25.75
C THR A 46 -2.80 5.18 25.99
N LEU A 47 -2.89 6.07 25.01
CA LEU A 47 -2.39 7.44 25.10
C LEU A 47 -3.22 8.27 26.10
N PRO A 48 -2.59 8.95 27.07
CA PRO A 48 -3.27 9.93 27.91
C PRO A 48 -3.81 11.07 27.04
N LYS A 49 -5.04 11.52 27.33
CA LYS A 49 -5.63 12.64 26.61
C LYS A 49 -4.94 13.94 27.01
N ASP A 50 -4.24 14.54 26.06
CA ASP A 50 -3.63 15.85 26.22
C ASP A 50 -4.61 16.97 25.83
N LYS A 51 -4.43 18.16 26.41
CA LYS A 51 -5.25 19.34 26.10
C LYS A 51 -5.09 19.81 24.64
N ILE A 52 -3.98 19.45 24.00
CA ILE A 52 -3.73 19.66 22.57
C ILE A 52 -3.39 18.29 21.95
N PRO A 53 -4.23 17.73 21.06
CA PRO A 53 -4.13 16.34 20.61
C PRO A 53 -3.11 16.15 19.48
N ILE A 54 -1.92 16.75 19.57
CA ILE A 54 -0.89 16.64 18.52
C ILE A 54 -0.43 15.19 18.35
N ARG A 55 -0.15 14.52 19.47
CA ARG A 55 0.35 13.14 19.47
C ARG A 55 -0.70 12.15 18.97
N GLU A 56 -1.95 12.35 19.35
CA GLU A 56 -3.09 11.58 18.85
C GLU A 56 -3.22 11.73 17.33
N ALA A 57 -3.18 12.96 16.81
CA ALA A 57 -3.28 13.21 15.37
C ALA A 57 -2.13 12.57 14.58
N VAL A 58 -0.89 12.66 15.08
CA VAL A 58 0.28 12.04 14.42
C VAL A 58 0.15 10.52 14.41
N VAL A 59 -0.21 9.89 15.53
CA VAL A 59 -0.35 8.43 15.59
C VAL A 59 -1.51 7.96 14.71
N ALA A 60 -2.65 8.66 14.73
CA ALA A 60 -3.81 8.30 13.92
C ALA A 60 -3.53 8.43 12.42
N THR A 61 -2.83 9.48 11.99
CA THR A 61 -2.46 9.67 10.58
C THR A 61 -1.47 8.61 10.11
N LEU A 62 -0.44 8.29 10.90
CA LEU A 62 0.49 7.22 10.60
C LEU A 62 -0.22 5.85 10.52
N ALA A 63 -1.08 5.55 11.49
CA ALA A 63 -1.87 4.31 11.50
C ALA A 63 -2.79 4.21 10.28
N SER A 64 -3.40 5.32 9.86
CA SER A 64 -4.27 5.38 8.69
C SER A 64 -3.52 5.05 7.40
N VAL A 65 -2.35 5.68 7.19
CA VAL A 65 -1.51 5.44 6.01
C VAL A 65 -1.02 3.99 5.97
N LEU A 66 -0.45 3.50 7.08
CA LEU A 66 0.05 2.12 7.17
C LEU A 66 -1.08 1.09 7.00
N GLY A 67 -2.25 1.36 7.57
CA GLY A 67 -3.44 0.52 7.45
C GLY A 67 -3.92 0.44 6.01
N GLY A 68 -4.06 1.59 5.33
CA GLY A 68 -4.49 1.65 3.94
C GLY A 68 -3.56 0.86 3.00
N PHE A 69 -2.25 1.13 3.05
CA PHE A 69 -1.28 0.39 2.24
C PHE A 69 -1.21 -1.09 2.61
N GLY A 70 -1.33 -1.43 3.89
CA GLY A 70 -1.36 -2.81 4.36
C GLY A 70 -2.54 -3.61 3.82
N VAL A 71 -3.73 -3.02 3.78
CA VAL A 71 -4.94 -3.68 3.23
C VAL A 71 -4.81 -3.88 1.72
N VAL A 72 -4.35 -2.88 0.97
CA VAL A 72 -4.10 -3.02 -0.48
C VAL A 72 -3.10 -4.13 -0.75
N ALA A 73 -1.97 -4.15 -0.03
CA ALA A 73 -0.96 -5.19 -0.17
C ALA A 73 -1.50 -6.60 0.17
N LEU A 74 -2.34 -6.71 1.21
CA LEU A 74 -2.98 -7.97 1.60
C LEU A 74 -3.90 -8.47 0.47
N PHE A 75 -4.74 -7.60 -0.08
CA PHE A 75 -5.70 -7.96 -1.12
C PHE A 75 -4.98 -8.39 -2.40
N CYS A 76 -3.94 -7.68 -2.80
CA CYS A 76 -3.07 -8.08 -3.91
C CYS A 76 -2.35 -9.40 -3.62
N SER A 77 -1.97 -9.69 -2.37
CA SER A 77 -1.30 -10.95 -2.01
C SER A 77 -2.20 -12.19 -2.15
N VAL A 78 -3.51 -12.05 -1.95
CA VAL A 78 -4.50 -13.14 -2.10
C VAL A 78 -5.11 -13.20 -3.51
N GLY A 79 -4.63 -12.38 -4.44
CA GLY A 79 -5.02 -12.42 -5.86
C GLY A 79 -6.31 -11.66 -6.19
N VAL A 80 -6.83 -10.83 -5.29
CA VAL A 80 -8.00 -9.97 -5.58
C VAL A 80 -7.64 -8.90 -6.61
N ASN A 81 -6.37 -8.46 -6.63
CA ASN A 81 -5.78 -7.49 -7.57
C ASN A 81 -6.69 -6.27 -7.86
N VAL A 82 -6.47 -5.19 -7.09
CA VAL A 82 -7.21 -3.93 -7.25
C VAL A 82 -6.81 -3.14 -8.49
#